data_AF-A0A7K2PTZ2-F1
#
_entry.id   AF-A0A7K2PTZ2-F1
#
_cell.length_a   1.000
_cell.length_b   1.000
_cell.length_c   1.000
_cell.angle_alpha   90.00
_cell.angle_beta   90.00
_cell.angle_gamma   90.00
#
_symmetry.space_group_name_H-M   'P 1'
#
loop_
_entity.id
_entity.type
_entity.pdbx_description
1 polymer ?
#
loop_
_entity_poly.entity_id
_entity_poly.type
_entity_poly.pdbx_seq_one_letter_code
_entity_poly.pdbx_strand_id
1 'polypeptide(L)'
;MRFRHRAAAGFATLLLPFAGLVGLASPAQAASTATATYAKTQDWGTGFEGKWTVKNTGTTSLSSWTVEWDFPSGTSVTSAWDADVTSAGTHWTAKNKSWNGTLAPGASVSFGFNGAGSGSPANCKLNGGSCDGGSTPGDAAPSAPGTPTASGVTDTSVKLAWSAATDDKGVKNYDVLRDGAKVATVTTTSYTDTGLTAGTDYSYTVRARDTADQTGPASGAVAVRTTGGTTEPPPTGSKVKLGYFTEWGVYGRNYHVKNLVTSGSASKITHINYAFGNVKDGKCVVDDTYAAYDKAYTADQSVSGAADTWDQPLRGNFNQLRELKAKYPNIKVLYSFGGWTYSGGFAQAAANPAAFAASCKAVIEDPRWADVFDGIDIDWEYPNACGLTCDTSGAAAFKNLMGALRSEFGPNYLVTAAITADGSSGGKIDAADYGGASQYVDWYNVMTYDYFGAFNAQGPTAPHSPLTSYAGIPQAGFDSADAIAKLKSKGVASKKLLLGIGFYGRGWTGVTQAAPGGSATGAAPGTYEAGIEDYKVLKTSCPATGTIAGTAYAYCGNNWWSYDTPATIAGKMTWAKNQGLGGAFFWEFSGDTAGGELVSAINSGLS
;
A
#
# COMPACT_ATOMS: atom_id res chain seq x y z
N MET A 1 12.68 -60.60 -58.76
CA MET A 1 11.83 -61.76 -58.37
C MET A 1 10.50 -61.18 -57.85
N ARG A 2 9.29 -61.61 -58.30
CA ARG A 2 8.61 -62.91 -58.05
C ARG A 2 8.35 -63.13 -56.54
N PHE A 3 7.17 -63.42 -55.97
CA PHE A 3 5.73 -63.59 -56.36
C PHE A 3 4.89 -62.96 -55.18
N ARG A 4 3.68 -62.38 -55.30
CA ARG A 4 2.32 -62.88 -55.66
C ARG A 4 1.68 -63.95 -54.73
N HIS A 5 0.57 -63.56 -54.07
CA HIS A 5 -0.68 -64.34 -53.81
C HIS A 5 -0.61 -65.47 -52.76
N ARG A 6 -1.68 -65.96 -52.09
CA ARG A 6 -3.10 -65.63 -51.71
C ARG A 6 -3.64 -66.93 -51.03
N ALA A 7 -4.89 -66.91 -50.52
CA ALA A 7 -5.73 -68.09 -50.14
C ALA A 7 -5.45 -68.74 -48.76
N ALA A 8 -6.44 -69.35 -48.06
CA ALA A 8 -7.91 -69.24 -48.15
C ALA A 8 -8.63 -69.83 -46.90
N ALA A 9 -9.80 -69.25 -46.59
CA ALA A 9 -11.12 -69.86 -46.29
C ALA A 9 -11.35 -70.91 -45.16
N GLY A 10 -12.52 -70.78 -44.51
CA GLY A 10 -13.14 -71.79 -43.65
C GLY A 10 -14.51 -71.30 -43.12
N PHE A 11 -15.61 -71.83 -43.67
CA PHE A 11 -16.99 -71.43 -43.37
C PHE A 11 -17.69 -72.40 -42.40
N ALA A 12 -18.67 -71.94 -41.63
CA ALA A 12 -19.75 -72.79 -41.10
C ALA A 12 -21.05 -71.98 -40.96
N THR A 13 -22.15 -72.52 -41.48
CA THR A 13 -23.51 -71.92 -41.53
C THR A 13 -24.55 -72.88 -40.95
N LEU A 14 -25.65 -72.34 -40.42
CA LEU A 14 -27.01 -72.87 -40.16
C LEU A 14 -27.65 -71.86 -39.15
N LEU A 15 -28.93 -71.46 -39.15
CA LEU A 15 -30.11 -71.72 -39.99
C LEU A 15 -30.90 -70.41 -40.23
N LEU A 16 -31.98 -70.48 -41.01
CA LEU A 16 -33.10 -69.52 -41.08
C LEU A 16 -34.41 -70.26 -40.75
N PRO A 17 -35.46 -69.56 -40.31
CA PRO A 17 -36.56 -69.34 -41.27
C PRO A 17 -37.23 -67.94 -41.22
N PHE A 18 -37.96 -67.65 -42.30
CA PHE A 18 -38.74 -66.44 -42.58
C PHE A 18 -40.00 -66.29 -41.71
N ALA A 19 -40.35 -65.05 -41.35
CA ALA A 19 -41.69 -64.44 -41.53
C ALA A 19 -41.59 -62.91 -41.25
N GLY A 20 -42.30 -62.08 -42.03
CA GLY A 20 -42.02 -60.64 -42.09
C GLY A 20 -42.92 -59.73 -41.23
N LEU A 21 -42.47 -58.49 -41.04
CA LEU A 21 -43.30 -57.36 -40.63
C LEU A 21 -42.69 -56.01 -41.08
N VAL A 22 -43.52 -55.23 -41.78
CA VAL A 22 -43.59 -53.76 -41.90
C VAL A 22 -42.33 -52.92 -41.61
N GLY A 23 -41.92 -52.13 -42.60
CA GLY A 23 -40.84 -51.15 -42.44
C GLY A 23 -41.23 -49.93 -41.61
N LEU A 24 -40.32 -49.52 -40.73
CA LEU A 24 -40.19 -48.15 -40.24
C LEU A 24 -38.73 -47.74 -40.37
N ALA A 25 -38.45 -46.78 -41.24
CA ALA A 25 -37.15 -46.11 -41.22
C ALA A 25 -37.07 -45.28 -39.94
N SER A 26 -36.15 -45.62 -39.04
CA SER A 26 -35.84 -44.78 -37.89
C SER A 26 -35.37 -43.42 -38.39
N PRO A 27 -35.95 -42.29 -37.93
CA PRO A 27 -35.43 -40.98 -38.31
C PRO A 27 -34.02 -40.84 -37.75
N ALA A 28 -33.05 -40.67 -38.64
CA ALA A 28 -31.70 -40.27 -38.25
C ALA A 28 -31.80 -38.91 -37.55
N GLN A 29 -31.46 -38.86 -36.26
CA GLN A 29 -31.46 -37.64 -35.48
C GLN A 29 -30.33 -36.74 -35.99
N ALA A 30 -30.68 -35.76 -36.82
CA ALA A 30 -29.76 -34.75 -37.29
C ALA A 30 -29.35 -33.87 -36.11
N ALA A 31 -28.04 -33.79 -35.86
CA ALA A 31 -27.49 -32.86 -34.87
C ALA A 31 -27.83 -31.41 -35.25
N SER A 32 -28.11 -30.59 -34.24
CA SER A 32 -28.48 -29.17 -34.37
C SER A 32 -27.38 -28.36 -35.09
N THR A 33 -27.79 -27.62 -36.12
CA THR A 33 -26.86 -27.06 -37.13
C THR A 33 -26.59 -25.56 -37.02
N ALA A 34 -27.17 -24.86 -36.05
CA ALA A 34 -27.04 -23.41 -35.95
C ALA A 34 -27.26 -22.89 -34.53
N THR A 35 -26.74 -21.69 -34.24
CA THR A 35 -27.00 -20.93 -33.00
C THR A 35 -27.32 -19.47 -33.29
N ALA A 36 -28.08 -18.81 -32.40
CA ALA A 36 -28.38 -17.38 -32.43
C ALA A 36 -28.09 -16.76 -31.06
N THR A 37 -27.29 -15.69 -31.02
CA THR A 37 -26.91 -15.00 -29.79
C THR A 37 -27.38 -13.55 -29.79
N TYR A 38 -27.95 -13.10 -28.67
CA TYR A 38 -28.39 -11.72 -28.47
C TYR A 38 -27.33 -10.89 -27.73
N ALA A 39 -27.19 -9.63 -28.12
CA ALA A 39 -26.50 -8.60 -27.36
C ALA A 39 -27.31 -7.31 -27.39
N LYS A 40 -27.39 -6.62 -26.26
CA LYS A 40 -27.80 -5.22 -26.21
C LYS A 40 -26.56 -4.36 -26.47
N THR A 41 -26.48 -3.70 -27.62
CA THR A 41 -25.30 -2.96 -28.07
C THR A 41 -25.25 -1.53 -27.52
N GLN A 42 -26.41 -0.93 -27.26
CA GLN A 42 -26.56 0.35 -26.57
C GLN A 42 -27.81 0.33 -25.67
N ASP A 43 -27.80 1.06 -24.55
CA ASP A 43 -28.95 1.23 -23.67
C ASP A 43 -29.00 2.70 -23.20
N TRP A 44 -30.17 3.33 -23.32
CA TRP A 44 -30.43 4.71 -22.88
C TRP A 44 -31.64 4.80 -21.92
N GLY A 45 -31.98 3.69 -21.25
CA GLY A 45 -32.96 3.60 -20.18
C GLY A 45 -34.42 3.55 -20.63
N THR A 46 -34.81 4.37 -21.61
CA THR A 46 -36.17 4.35 -22.21
C THR A 46 -36.25 3.49 -23.47
N GLY A 47 -35.10 3.11 -24.04
CA GLY A 47 -34.96 2.23 -25.18
C GLY A 47 -33.52 1.73 -25.31
N PHE A 48 -33.28 0.90 -26.31
CA PHE A 48 -32.00 0.21 -26.51
C PHE A 48 -31.75 -0.15 -27.98
N GLU A 49 -30.50 -0.42 -28.32
CA GLU A 49 -30.11 -1.08 -29.56
C GLU A 49 -29.88 -2.58 -29.26
N GLY A 50 -30.58 -3.45 -29.98
CA GLY A 50 -30.51 -4.90 -29.86
C GLY A 50 -29.93 -5.53 -31.12
N LYS A 51 -29.04 -6.52 -30.95
CA LYS A 51 -28.37 -7.23 -32.05
C LYS A 51 -28.45 -8.73 -31.85
N TRP A 52 -28.97 -9.44 -32.85
CA TRP A 52 -28.89 -10.90 -32.94
C TRP A 52 -27.76 -11.29 -33.88
N THR A 53 -27.07 -12.39 -33.58
CA THR A 53 -26.06 -13.00 -34.48
C THR A 53 -26.37 -14.47 -34.66
N VAL A 54 -26.75 -14.86 -35.87
CA VAL A 54 -26.98 -16.25 -36.28
C VAL A 54 -25.67 -16.82 -36.83
N LYS A 55 -25.25 -17.99 -36.35
CA LYS A 55 -24.07 -18.72 -36.80
C LYS A 55 -24.44 -20.13 -37.23
N ASN A 56 -23.94 -20.54 -38.40
CA ASN A 56 -23.96 -21.95 -38.79
C ASN A 56 -22.84 -22.69 -38.03
N THR A 57 -23.22 -23.58 -37.12
CA THR A 57 -22.32 -24.42 -36.33
C THR A 57 -22.23 -25.86 -36.88
N GLY A 58 -23.08 -26.22 -37.84
CA GLY A 58 -23.08 -27.51 -38.51
C GLY A 58 -22.06 -27.64 -39.64
N THR A 59 -22.09 -28.79 -40.31
CA THR A 59 -21.19 -29.16 -41.42
C THR A 59 -21.80 -28.94 -42.80
N THR A 60 -23.07 -28.55 -42.88
CA THR A 60 -23.82 -28.27 -44.12
C THR A 60 -24.26 -26.81 -44.16
N SER A 61 -24.38 -26.23 -45.35
CA SER A 61 -24.88 -24.85 -45.50
C SER A 61 -26.35 -24.74 -45.08
N LEU A 62 -26.69 -23.72 -44.30
CA LEU A 62 -28.07 -23.30 -44.07
C LEU A 62 -28.56 -22.53 -45.31
N SER A 63 -29.79 -22.76 -45.74
CA SER A 63 -30.44 -22.02 -46.84
C SER A 63 -31.24 -20.80 -46.38
N SER A 64 -31.62 -20.77 -45.10
CA SER A 64 -32.47 -19.74 -44.50
C SER A 64 -32.37 -19.80 -42.98
N TRP A 65 -32.70 -18.68 -42.33
CA TRP A 65 -32.83 -18.62 -40.87
C TRP A 65 -34.04 -17.76 -40.45
N THR A 66 -34.67 -18.19 -39.37
CA THR A 66 -35.75 -17.48 -38.67
C THR A 66 -35.42 -17.52 -37.19
N VAL A 67 -35.34 -16.36 -36.54
CA VAL A 67 -35.15 -16.21 -35.09
C VAL A 67 -36.48 -15.76 -34.48
N GLU A 68 -36.99 -16.50 -33.51
CA GLU A 68 -38.19 -16.17 -32.73
C GLU A 68 -37.77 -15.87 -31.29
N TRP A 69 -38.43 -14.93 -30.60
CA TRP A 69 -38.23 -14.67 -29.17
C TRP A 69 -39.45 -13.99 -28.55
N ASP A 70 -39.56 -14.04 -27.22
CA ASP A 70 -40.56 -13.29 -26.46
C ASP A 70 -39.91 -12.08 -25.77
N PHE A 71 -40.64 -10.97 -25.68
CA PHE A 71 -40.34 -9.84 -24.79
C PHE A 71 -41.38 -9.74 -23.67
N PRO A 72 -41.03 -9.26 -22.46
CA PRO A 72 -42.02 -8.97 -21.43
C PRO A 72 -42.93 -7.81 -21.85
N SER A 73 -44.12 -7.74 -21.27
CA SER A 73 -45.08 -6.65 -21.53
C SER A 73 -44.45 -5.27 -21.28
N GLY A 74 -44.68 -4.34 -22.21
CA GLY A 74 -44.04 -3.01 -22.18
C GLY A 74 -42.66 -2.94 -22.84
N THR A 75 -42.16 -4.04 -23.43
CA THR A 75 -40.94 -4.04 -24.28
C THR A 75 -41.29 -4.41 -25.72
N SER A 76 -40.79 -3.67 -26.71
CA SER A 76 -41.11 -3.86 -28.13
C SER A 76 -39.96 -3.44 -29.06
N VAL A 77 -39.96 -3.95 -30.29
CA VAL A 77 -39.10 -3.43 -31.38
C VAL A 77 -39.80 -2.24 -32.05
N THR A 78 -39.05 -1.17 -32.32
CA THR A 78 -39.56 0.05 -32.99
C THR A 78 -39.07 0.20 -34.42
N SER A 79 -37.88 -0.31 -34.74
CA SER A 79 -37.33 -0.37 -36.10
C SER A 79 -36.27 -1.48 -36.19
N ALA A 80 -36.08 -2.09 -37.36
CA ALA A 80 -35.13 -3.17 -37.57
C ALA A 80 -34.45 -3.08 -38.94
N TRP A 81 -33.25 -3.66 -39.06
CA TRP A 81 -32.45 -3.78 -40.28
C TRP A 81 -31.90 -5.19 -40.44
N ASP A 82 -31.51 -5.54 -41.67
CA ASP A 82 -30.95 -6.85 -42.08
C ASP A 82 -31.83 -8.10 -41.84
N ALA A 83 -33.05 -7.93 -41.31
CA ALA A 83 -34.09 -8.96 -41.19
C ALA A 83 -35.47 -8.38 -41.52
N ASP A 84 -36.42 -9.25 -41.86
CA ASP A 84 -37.86 -8.94 -41.81
C ASP A 84 -38.39 -9.30 -40.42
N VAL A 85 -38.68 -8.28 -39.61
CA VAL A 85 -39.09 -8.43 -38.21
C VAL A 85 -40.60 -8.16 -38.08
N THR A 86 -41.33 -9.10 -37.49
CA THR A 86 -42.77 -9.03 -37.21
C THR A 86 -43.07 -9.46 -35.78
N SER A 87 -44.28 -9.18 -35.29
CA SER A 87 -44.72 -9.54 -33.94
C SER A 87 -46.16 -9.99 -33.85
N ALA A 88 -46.46 -10.83 -32.88
CA ALA A 88 -47.80 -11.18 -32.41
C ALA A 88 -47.86 -10.97 -30.89
N GLY A 89 -48.26 -9.76 -30.46
CA GLY A 89 -48.25 -9.37 -29.05
C GLY A 89 -46.82 -9.25 -28.50
N THR A 90 -46.49 -10.06 -27.50
CA THR A 90 -45.14 -10.16 -26.89
C THR A 90 -44.18 -11.03 -27.69
N HIS A 91 -44.67 -11.83 -28.65
CA HIS A 91 -43.86 -12.72 -29.46
C HIS A 91 -43.34 -12.01 -30.71
N TRP A 92 -42.06 -12.20 -31.02
CA TRP A 92 -41.34 -11.57 -32.12
C TRP A 92 -40.69 -12.61 -33.02
N THR A 93 -40.67 -12.34 -34.32
CA THR A 93 -40.09 -13.21 -35.34
C THR A 93 -39.26 -12.37 -36.32
N ALA A 94 -38.00 -12.74 -36.53
CA ALA A 94 -37.10 -12.13 -37.49
C ALA A 94 -36.67 -13.16 -38.54
N LYS A 95 -36.95 -12.90 -39.81
CA LYS A 95 -36.59 -13.78 -40.93
C LYS A 95 -35.50 -13.15 -41.80
N ASN A 96 -34.64 -13.99 -42.37
CA ASN A 96 -33.59 -13.57 -43.29
C ASN A 96 -34.12 -12.78 -44.50
N LYS A 97 -33.33 -11.80 -44.96
CA LYS A 97 -33.49 -11.17 -46.27
C LYS A 97 -33.03 -12.11 -47.39
N SER A 98 -33.38 -11.79 -48.63
CA SER A 98 -32.99 -12.57 -49.82
C SER A 98 -31.47 -12.71 -50.01
N TRP A 99 -30.69 -11.76 -49.50
CA TRP A 99 -29.23 -11.69 -49.66
C TRP A 99 -28.42 -12.27 -48.48
N ASN A 100 -29.05 -12.65 -47.37
CA ASN A 100 -28.35 -13.14 -46.17
C ASN A 100 -28.89 -14.44 -45.54
N GLY A 101 -29.80 -15.15 -46.21
CA GLY A 101 -30.32 -16.44 -45.73
C GLY A 101 -29.30 -17.58 -45.78
N THR A 102 -28.42 -17.59 -46.79
CA THR A 102 -27.47 -18.68 -47.00
C THR A 102 -26.22 -18.52 -46.14
N LEU A 103 -25.96 -19.46 -45.23
CA LEU A 103 -24.77 -19.48 -44.38
C LEU A 103 -23.98 -20.77 -44.58
N ALA A 104 -22.75 -20.67 -45.08
CA ALA A 104 -21.81 -21.80 -45.14
C ALA A 104 -21.42 -22.27 -43.72
N PRO A 105 -20.93 -23.51 -43.54
CA PRO A 105 -20.38 -24.00 -42.27
C PRO A 105 -19.41 -23.01 -41.62
N GLY A 106 -19.64 -22.68 -40.35
CA GLY A 106 -18.85 -21.71 -39.59
C GLY A 106 -19.15 -20.23 -39.84
N ALA A 107 -19.91 -19.89 -40.89
CA ALA A 107 -20.28 -18.51 -41.21
C ALA A 107 -21.34 -17.94 -40.27
N SER A 108 -21.33 -16.63 -40.09
CA SER A 108 -22.31 -15.89 -39.29
C SER A 108 -22.89 -14.71 -40.05
N VAL A 109 -24.10 -14.30 -39.65
CA VAL A 109 -24.76 -13.05 -40.01
C VAL A 109 -25.32 -12.42 -38.74
N SER A 110 -25.41 -11.09 -38.73
CA SER A 110 -26.16 -10.38 -37.69
C SER A 110 -27.31 -9.60 -38.30
N PHE A 111 -28.35 -9.38 -37.50
CA PHE A 111 -29.36 -8.35 -37.75
C PHE A 111 -29.55 -7.52 -36.49
N GLY A 112 -30.03 -6.29 -36.63
CA GLY A 112 -30.17 -5.35 -35.53
C GLY A 112 -31.51 -4.65 -35.52
N PHE A 113 -31.85 -4.08 -34.36
CA PHE A 113 -33.09 -3.38 -34.15
C PHE A 113 -33.00 -2.36 -33.01
N ASN A 114 -33.81 -1.31 -33.07
CA ASN A 114 -34.05 -0.43 -31.92
C ASN A 114 -35.28 -0.93 -31.16
N GLY A 115 -35.20 -0.94 -29.83
CA GLY A 115 -36.27 -1.33 -28.93
C GLY A 115 -36.70 -0.19 -28.00
N ALA A 116 -37.93 -0.27 -27.51
CA ALA A 116 -38.48 0.54 -26.43
C ALA A 116 -38.77 -0.35 -25.21
N GLY A 117 -38.66 0.21 -24.00
CA GLY A 117 -38.75 -0.54 -22.75
C GLY A 117 -37.42 -1.16 -22.32
N SER A 118 -37.41 -1.80 -21.14
CA SER A 118 -36.17 -2.28 -20.48
C SER A 118 -35.98 -3.80 -20.51
N GLY A 119 -36.94 -4.57 -21.04
CA GLY A 119 -36.92 -6.02 -21.05
C GLY A 119 -35.83 -6.63 -21.94
N SER A 120 -35.55 -7.92 -21.71
CA SER A 120 -34.63 -8.73 -22.49
C SER A 120 -35.38 -9.87 -23.21
N PRO A 121 -34.87 -10.39 -24.34
CA PRO A 121 -35.47 -11.53 -25.02
C PRO A 121 -35.46 -12.81 -24.17
N ALA A 122 -36.52 -13.60 -24.28
CA ALA A 122 -36.67 -14.93 -23.70
C ALA A 122 -37.15 -15.94 -24.76
N ASN A 123 -37.20 -17.23 -24.41
CA ASN A 123 -37.77 -18.32 -25.23
C ASN A 123 -37.27 -18.37 -26.69
N CYS A 124 -35.99 -18.06 -26.91
CA CYS A 124 -35.45 -17.89 -28.25
C CYS A 124 -35.45 -19.21 -29.04
N LYS A 125 -35.99 -19.17 -30.27
CA LYS A 125 -35.89 -20.28 -31.23
C LYS A 125 -35.18 -19.86 -32.50
N LEU A 126 -34.38 -20.76 -33.06
CA LEU A 126 -33.75 -20.63 -34.37
C LEU A 126 -34.23 -21.78 -35.25
N ASN A 127 -34.96 -21.45 -36.32
CA ASN A 127 -35.61 -22.42 -37.21
C ASN A 127 -36.46 -23.46 -36.45
N GLY A 128 -37.15 -23.03 -35.37
CA GLY A 128 -37.98 -23.88 -34.50
C GLY A 128 -37.22 -24.70 -33.45
N GLY A 129 -35.89 -24.82 -33.53
CA GLY A 129 -35.04 -25.38 -32.47
C GLY A 129 -34.60 -24.31 -31.46
N SER A 130 -33.91 -24.68 -30.37
CA SER A 130 -33.39 -23.69 -29.42
C SER A 130 -32.25 -22.84 -30.02
N CYS A 131 -32.16 -21.56 -29.66
CA CYS A 131 -31.14 -20.64 -30.17
C CYS A 131 -29.69 -20.98 -29.73
N ASP A 132 -29.50 -21.72 -28.66
CA ASP A 132 -28.17 -22.22 -28.24
C ASP A 132 -27.72 -23.47 -29.03
N GLY A 133 -28.61 -24.08 -29.83
CA GLY A 133 -28.41 -25.37 -30.47
C GLY A 133 -28.74 -26.57 -29.58
N GLY A 134 -29.33 -26.37 -28.40
CA GLY A 134 -29.77 -27.42 -27.48
C GLY A 134 -31.05 -28.14 -27.93
N SER A 135 -31.31 -29.31 -27.33
CA SER A 135 -32.46 -30.18 -27.64
C SER A 135 -33.70 -29.93 -26.76
N THR A 136 -33.68 -28.93 -25.88
CA THR A 136 -34.75 -28.63 -24.91
C THR A 136 -35.34 -27.23 -25.13
N PRO A 137 -36.36 -27.09 -26.00
CA PRO A 137 -37.11 -25.84 -26.13
C PRO A 137 -37.82 -25.49 -24.83
N GLY A 138 -37.50 -24.33 -24.24
CA GLY A 138 -38.14 -23.83 -23.01
C GLY A 138 -37.36 -24.06 -21.71
N ASP A 139 -36.05 -24.29 -21.80
CA ASP A 139 -35.10 -24.10 -20.68
C ASP A 139 -34.56 -22.66 -20.77
N ALA A 140 -34.68 -21.84 -19.74
CA ALA A 140 -34.30 -20.43 -19.79
C ALA A 140 -32.94 -20.20 -19.11
N ALA A 141 -31.97 -19.69 -19.88
CA ALA A 141 -30.61 -19.45 -19.37
C ALA A 141 -30.59 -18.67 -18.03
N PRO A 142 -29.62 -18.95 -17.14
CA PRO A 142 -29.62 -18.43 -15.76
C PRO A 142 -29.70 -16.91 -15.67
N SER A 143 -30.27 -16.43 -14.56
CA SER A 143 -30.11 -15.02 -14.17
C SER A 143 -28.64 -14.67 -13.85
N ALA A 144 -28.33 -13.38 -13.83
CA ALA A 144 -27.01 -12.92 -13.41
C ALA A 144 -26.77 -13.28 -11.93
N PRO A 145 -25.60 -13.82 -11.55
CA PRO A 145 -25.19 -13.92 -10.15
C PRO A 145 -25.14 -12.54 -9.49
N GLY A 146 -25.19 -12.49 -8.16
CA GLY A 146 -24.97 -11.23 -7.44
C GLY A 146 -23.57 -10.68 -7.69
N THR A 147 -23.42 -9.35 -7.63
CA THR A 147 -22.10 -8.69 -7.66
C THR A 147 -21.18 -9.32 -6.60
N PRO A 148 -19.99 -9.82 -6.97
CA PRO A 148 -19.11 -10.45 -6.00
C PRO A 148 -18.62 -9.46 -4.95
N THR A 149 -18.43 -9.94 -3.73
CA THR A 149 -17.75 -9.23 -2.64
C THR A 149 -16.36 -9.81 -2.47
N ALA A 150 -15.37 -8.95 -2.23
CA ALA A 150 -13.98 -9.33 -2.03
C ALA A 150 -13.62 -9.32 -0.54
N SER A 151 -12.77 -10.26 -0.14
CA SER A 151 -12.28 -10.43 1.23
C SER A 151 -10.91 -11.12 1.22
N GLY A 152 -10.18 -11.09 2.34
CA GLY A 152 -8.91 -11.81 2.47
C GLY A 152 -7.88 -11.46 1.39
N VAL A 153 -7.85 -10.19 0.97
CA VAL A 153 -6.95 -9.70 -0.08
C VAL A 153 -5.52 -9.70 0.45
N THR A 154 -4.61 -10.29 -0.32
CA THR A 154 -3.16 -10.29 -0.04
C THR A 154 -2.41 -9.67 -1.22
N ASP A 155 -1.08 -9.79 -1.22
CA ASP A 155 -0.24 -9.34 -2.33
C ASP A 155 -0.38 -10.24 -3.58
N THR A 156 -0.87 -11.46 -3.40
CA THR A 156 -0.86 -12.51 -4.42
C THR A 156 -2.20 -13.25 -4.54
N SER A 157 -3.24 -12.87 -3.77
CA SER A 157 -4.55 -13.52 -3.79
C SER A 157 -5.73 -12.63 -3.36
N VAL A 158 -6.95 -13.04 -3.72
CA VAL A 158 -8.22 -12.51 -3.21
C VAL A 158 -9.25 -13.61 -3.06
N LYS A 159 -10.07 -13.56 -1.99
CA LYS A 159 -11.25 -14.40 -1.84
C LYS A 159 -12.52 -13.66 -2.24
N LEU A 160 -13.22 -14.19 -3.25
CA LEU A 160 -14.48 -13.69 -3.77
C LEU A 160 -15.66 -14.54 -3.25
N ALA A 161 -16.80 -13.90 -2.98
CA ALA A 161 -18.07 -14.55 -2.67
C ALA A 161 -19.26 -13.79 -3.27
N TRP A 162 -20.29 -14.50 -3.75
CA TRP A 162 -21.46 -13.90 -4.40
C TRP A 162 -22.76 -14.60 -3.97
N SER A 163 -23.91 -13.97 -4.24
CA SER A 163 -25.21 -14.65 -4.13
C SER A 163 -25.45 -15.50 -5.39
N ALA A 164 -26.08 -16.66 -5.21
CA ALA A 164 -26.40 -17.57 -6.30
C ALA A 164 -27.29 -16.92 -7.38
N ALA A 165 -27.14 -17.39 -8.62
CA ALA A 165 -28.10 -17.14 -9.69
C ALA A 165 -29.35 -18.02 -9.51
N THR A 166 -30.41 -17.66 -10.23
CA THR A 166 -31.66 -18.42 -10.32
C THR A 166 -31.87 -18.93 -11.73
N ASP A 167 -32.42 -20.13 -11.84
CA ASP A 167 -32.62 -20.86 -13.09
C ASP A 167 -33.83 -21.78 -12.95
N ASP A 168 -34.55 -22.08 -14.02
CA ASP A 168 -35.78 -22.90 -13.94
C ASP A 168 -35.53 -24.42 -14.02
N LYS A 169 -34.32 -24.86 -14.38
CA LYS A 169 -33.86 -26.26 -14.37
C LYS A 169 -32.68 -26.51 -13.41
N GLY A 170 -31.92 -25.47 -13.10
CA GLY A 170 -30.91 -25.44 -12.03
C GLY A 170 -29.53 -24.97 -12.51
N VAL A 171 -28.84 -24.21 -11.66
CA VAL A 171 -27.46 -23.74 -11.94
C VAL A 171 -26.46 -24.89 -11.73
N LYS A 172 -25.72 -25.22 -12.79
CA LYS A 172 -24.68 -26.25 -12.85
C LYS A 172 -23.32 -25.76 -12.32
N ASN A 173 -22.89 -24.56 -12.71
CA ASN A 173 -21.63 -23.96 -12.27
C ASN A 173 -21.59 -22.44 -12.51
N TYR A 174 -20.51 -21.82 -12.03
CA TYR A 174 -20.18 -20.41 -12.19
C TYR A 174 -18.83 -20.25 -12.89
N ASP A 175 -18.79 -19.45 -13.95
CA ASP A 175 -17.56 -19.01 -14.60
C ASP A 175 -17.11 -17.68 -13.96
N VAL A 176 -15.92 -17.65 -13.37
CA VAL A 176 -15.31 -16.46 -12.74
C VAL A 176 -14.38 -15.79 -13.75
N LEU A 177 -14.57 -14.49 -13.98
CA LEU A 177 -13.80 -13.70 -14.95
C LEU A 177 -13.01 -12.60 -14.23
N ARG A 178 -11.70 -12.54 -14.51
CA ARG A 178 -10.77 -11.46 -14.12
C ARG A 178 -10.43 -10.64 -15.36
N ASP A 179 -10.69 -9.34 -15.32
CA ASP A 179 -10.47 -8.39 -16.42
C ASP A 179 -11.13 -8.83 -17.74
N GLY A 180 -12.27 -9.52 -17.63
CA GLY A 180 -13.03 -10.09 -18.75
C GLY A 180 -12.54 -11.46 -19.24
N ALA A 181 -11.39 -11.96 -18.78
CA ALA A 181 -10.89 -13.29 -19.09
C ALA A 181 -11.34 -14.32 -18.03
N LYS A 182 -11.82 -15.50 -18.44
CA LYS A 182 -12.18 -16.56 -17.49
C LYS A 182 -10.94 -17.12 -16.80
N VAL A 183 -10.90 -17.06 -15.47
CA VAL A 183 -9.82 -17.62 -14.64
C VAL A 183 -10.19 -18.94 -13.97
N ALA A 184 -11.48 -19.17 -13.69
CA ALA A 184 -11.95 -20.41 -13.09
C ALA A 184 -13.40 -20.76 -13.46
N THR A 185 -13.75 -22.04 -13.29
CA THR A 185 -15.14 -22.52 -13.25
C THR A 185 -15.34 -23.25 -11.92
N VAL A 186 -16.34 -22.87 -11.13
CA VAL A 186 -16.60 -23.40 -9.78
C VAL A 186 -18.06 -23.79 -9.58
N THR A 187 -18.34 -24.75 -8.70
CA THR A 187 -19.71 -25.14 -8.33
C THR A 187 -20.24 -24.43 -7.08
N THR A 188 -19.34 -23.79 -6.32
CA THR A 188 -19.65 -23.00 -5.11
C THR A 188 -19.80 -21.51 -5.43
N THR A 189 -20.54 -20.77 -4.61
CA THR A 189 -20.67 -19.30 -4.73
C THR A 189 -19.50 -18.52 -4.08
N SER A 190 -18.31 -19.11 -4.11
CA SER A 190 -17.07 -18.48 -3.67
C SER A 190 -15.87 -19.09 -4.39
N TYR A 191 -14.81 -18.31 -4.55
CA TYR A 191 -13.55 -18.69 -5.17
C TYR A 191 -12.40 -17.86 -4.59
N THR A 192 -11.22 -18.46 -4.43
CA THR A 192 -10.00 -17.72 -4.10
C THR A 192 -9.10 -17.71 -5.32
N ASP A 193 -8.87 -16.53 -5.90
CA ASP A 193 -7.90 -16.34 -6.98
C ASP A 193 -6.50 -16.16 -6.37
N THR A 194 -5.49 -16.71 -7.02
CA THR A 194 -4.10 -16.79 -6.50
C THR A 194 -3.08 -16.63 -7.62
N GLY A 195 -1.85 -16.25 -7.28
CA GLY A 195 -0.81 -15.94 -8.28
C GLY A 195 -1.02 -14.57 -8.93
N LEU A 196 -1.69 -13.66 -8.23
CA LEU A 196 -1.83 -12.26 -8.63
C LEU A 196 -0.51 -11.50 -8.45
N THR A 197 -0.37 -10.40 -9.17
CA THR A 197 0.74 -9.46 -9.01
C THR A 197 0.41 -8.51 -7.87
N ALA A 198 1.38 -8.24 -6.99
CA ALA A 198 1.24 -7.28 -5.90
C ALA A 198 0.94 -5.87 -6.44
N GLY A 199 0.10 -5.10 -5.74
CA GLY A 199 -0.15 -3.71 -6.11
C GLY A 199 -0.87 -3.48 -7.43
N THR A 200 -1.67 -4.44 -7.87
CA THR A 200 -2.33 -4.42 -9.17
C THR A 200 -3.84 -4.38 -8.99
N ASP A 201 -4.51 -3.55 -9.78
CA ASP A 201 -5.97 -3.47 -9.81
C ASP A 201 -6.53 -4.54 -10.74
N TYR A 202 -7.53 -5.27 -10.27
CA TYR A 202 -8.22 -6.33 -10.97
C TYR A 202 -9.73 -6.11 -10.90
N SER A 203 -10.45 -6.42 -11.98
CA SER A 203 -11.91 -6.37 -12.04
C SER A 203 -12.50 -7.77 -12.15
N TYR A 204 -13.38 -8.14 -11.22
CA TYR A 204 -14.00 -9.47 -11.19
C TYR A 204 -15.49 -9.42 -11.51
N THR A 205 -15.94 -10.33 -12.38
CA THR A 205 -17.35 -10.63 -12.65
C THR A 205 -17.58 -12.13 -12.65
N VAL A 206 -18.82 -12.57 -12.48
CA VAL A 206 -19.19 -13.99 -12.48
C VAL A 206 -20.40 -14.20 -13.40
N ARG A 207 -20.43 -15.32 -14.12
CA ARG A 207 -21.59 -15.79 -14.90
C ARG A 207 -22.05 -17.14 -14.37
N ALA A 208 -23.35 -17.39 -14.39
CA ALA A 208 -23.91 -18.72 -14.11
C ALA A 208 -24.11 -19.52 -15.40
N ARG A 209 -24.07 -20.85 -15.27
CA ARG A 209 -24.40 -21.81 -16.32
C ARG A 209 -25.42 -22.81 -15.80
N ASP A 210 -26.44 -23.13 -16.59
CA ASP A 210 -27.50 -24.10 -16.23
C ASP A 210 -27.10 -25.56 -16.51
N THR A 211 -28.03 -26.48 -16.27
CA THR A 211 -27.88 -27.91 -16.60
C THR A 211 -27.85 -28.22 -18.09
N ALA A 212 -28.38 -27.35 -18.96
CA ALA A 212 -28.33 -27.45 -20.42
C ALA A 212 -27.07 -26.80 -21.05
N ASP A 213 -26.14 -26.30 -20.21
CA ASP A 213 -24.94 -25.55 -20.56
C ASP A 213 -25.15 -24.13 -21.14
N GLN A 214 -26.36 -23.56 -21.07
CA GLN A 214 -26.60 -22.16 -21.41
C GLN A 214 -25.93 -21.23 -20.39
N THR A 215 -25.44 -20.08 -20.84
CA THR A 215 -24.70 -19.12 -20.00
C THR A 215 -25.52 -17.85 -19.78
N GLY A 216 -25.80 -17.53 -18.52
CA GLY A 216 -26.49 -16.31 -18.14
C GLY A 216 -25.67 -15.03 -18.31
N PRO A 217 -26.28 -13.85 -18.10
CA PRO A 217 -25.56 -12.58 -18.08
C PRO A 217 -24.49 -12.53 -16.98
N ALA A 218 -23.52 -11.62 -17.13
CA ALA A 218 -22.54 -11.36 -16.08
C ALA A 218 -23.17 -10.61 -14.90
N SER A 219 -22.67 -10.88 -13.70
CA SER A 219 -22.89 -10.06 -12.50
C SER A 219 -22.42 -8.61 -12.71
N GLY A 220 -22.76 -7.74 -11.76
CA GLY A 220 -21.99 -6.50 -11.58
C GLY A 220 -20.51 -6.81 -11.28
N ALA A 221 -19.63 -5.86 -11.58
CA ALA A 221 -18.20 -5.99 -11.36
C ALA A 221 -17.79 -5.53 -9.96
N VAL A 222 -16.75 -6.16 -9.40
CA VAL A 222 -16.04 -5.68 -8.21
C VAL A 222 -14.58 -5.39 -8.55
N ALA A 223 -14.12 -4.19 -8.23
CA ALA A 223 -12.71 -3.82 -8.32
C ALA A 223 -11.98 -4.24 -7.04
N VAL A 224 -10.79 -4.82 -7.20
CA VAL A 224 -9.92 -5.27 -6.11
C VAL A 224 -8.49 -4.87 -6.42
N ARG A 225 -7.81 -4.23 -5.47
CA ARG A 225 -6.37 -3.98 -5.53
C ARG A 225 -5.65 -4.97 -4.61
N THR A 226 -4.71 -5.75 -5.14
CA THR A 226 -3.83 -6.58 -4.29
C THR A 226 -2.98 -5.70 -3.38
N THR A 227 -2.67 -6.20 -2.17
CA THR A 227 -1.75 -5.49 -1.28
C THR A 227 -0.32 -5.54 -1.83
N GLY A 228 0.65 -4.91 -1.16
CA GLY A 228 2.04 -4.90 -1.65
C GLY A 228 2.32 -3.95 -2.82
N GLY A 229 1.35 -3.15 -3.27
CA GLY A 229 1.58 -1.94 -4.06
C GLY A 229 1.35 -0.69 -3.21
N THR A 230 2.30 0.22 -3.25
CA THR A 230 2.49 1.31 -2.29
C THR A 230 1.63 2.56 -2.55
N THR A 231 0.38 2.35 -2.95
CA THR A 231 -0.56 3.44 -3.32
C THR A 231 -1.90 3.39 -2.58
N GLU A 232 -1.93 2.84 -1.36
CA GLU A 232 -2.90 3.30 -0.37
C GLU A 232 -2.26 4.48 0.38
N PRO A 233 -2.76 5.72 0.24
CA PRO A 233 -2.36 6.81 1.12
C PRO A 233 -2.68 6.39 2.55
N PRO A 234 -1.85 6.73 3.57
CA PRO A 234 -2.25 6.51 4.95
C PRO A 234 -3.60 7.21 5.15
N PRO A 235 -4.65 6.52 5.66
CA PRO A 235 -5.96 7.14 5.88
C PRO A 235 -5.79 8.48 6.59
N THR A 236 -6.45 9.54 6.14
CA THR A 236 -6.36 10.87 6.74
C THR A 236 -6.79 10.79 8.20
N GLY A 237 -5.83 10.80 9.13
CA GLY A 237 -6.00 10.40 10.54
C GLY A 237 -4.97 9.39 11.06
N SER A 238 -4.13 8.82 10.19
CA SER A 238 -3.04 7.89 10.52
C SER A 238 -1.99 8.52 11.43
N LYS A 239 -1.42 7.72 12.34
CA LYS A 239 -0.30 8.16 13.18
C LYS A 239 0.98 8.39 12.36
N VAL A 240 1.72 9.44 12.69
CA VAL A 240 3.06 9.67 12.13
C VAL A 240 4.01 8.59 12.66
N LYS A 241 4.83 8.04 11.75
CA LYS A 241 5.88 7.06 12.01
C LYS A 241 7.11 7.57 11.26
N LEU A 242 7.91 8.39 11.93
CA LEU A 242 8.99 9.16 11.31
C LEU A 242 10.36 8.59 11.72
N GLY A 243 11.25 8.35 10.76
CA GLY A 243 12.63 7.93 11.03
C GLY A 243 13.65 8.95 10.56
N TYR A 244 14.71 9.15 11.33
CA TYR A 244 15.86 9.95 10.90
C TYR A 244 16.84 9.08 10.08
N PHE A 245 17.20 9.54 8.88
CA PHE A 245 18.26 8.98 8.03
C PHE A 245 19.45 9.91 8.04
N THR A 246 20.62 9.42 8.46
CA THR A 246 21.83 10.23 8.59
C THR A 246 22.63 10.30 7.28
N GLU A 247 22.99 11.51 6.85
CA GLU A 247 23.77 11.83 5.65
C GLU A 247 25.09 11.06 5.63
N TRP A 248 25.82 11.12 6.75
CA TRP A 248 27.09 10.41 6.98
C TRP A 248 26.92 8.90 7.24
N GLY A 249 25.68 8.39 7.32
CA GLY A 249 25.38 6.97 7.50
C GLY A 249 25.96 6.09 6.39
N VAL A 250 26.16 6.66 5.20
CA VAL A 250 26.72 5.98 4.02
C VAL A 250 28.22 5.66 4.10
N TYR A 251 28.93 6.19 5.11
CA TYR A 251 30.37 5.99 5.30
C TYR A 251 30.66 4.86 6.29
N GLY A 252 31.17 5.17 7.49
CA GLY A 252 31.59 4.15 8.48
C GLY A 252 30.46 3.26 9.00
N ARG A 253 29.21 3.72 8.93
CA ARG A 253 28.00 2.92 9.23
C ARG A 253 27.57 2.02 8.06
N ASN A 254 28.03 2.31 6.84
CA ASN A 254 27.67 1.63 5.59
C ASN A 254 26.16 1.35 5.47
N TYR A 255 25.35 2.37 5.80
CA TYR A 255 23.90 2.32 5.80
C TYR A 255 23.36 3.26 4.72
N HIS A 256 22.61 2.70 3.78
CA HIS A 256 22.12 3.36 2.58
C HIS A 256 20.59 3.38 2.58
N VAL A 257 19.97 4.23 1.73
CA VAL A 257 18.50 4.29 1.62
C VAL A 257 17.91 2.93 1.23
N LYS A 258 18.63 2.10 0.46
CA LYS A 258 18.27 0.72 0.15
C LYS A 258 18.05 -0.16 1.38
N ASN A 259 18.73 0.11 2.51
CA ASN A 259 18.55 -0.66 3.74
C ASN A 259 17.14 -0.49 4.34
N LEU A 260 16.43 0.62 4.07
CA LEU A 260 15.02 0.77 4.45
C LEU A 260 14.13 -0.20 3.65
N VAL A 261 14.51 -0.51 2.41
CA VAL A 261 13.80 -1.46 1.53
C VAL A 261 14.10 -2.90 1.93
N THR A 262 15.38 -3.25 2.11
CA THR A 262 15.78 -4.63 2.41
C THR A 262 15.44 -5.07 3.83
N SER A 263 15.34 -4.15 4.79
CA SER A 263 14.78 -4.42 6.13
C SER A 263 13.24 -4.45 6.16
N GLY A 264 12.58 -4.08 5.08
CA GLY A 264 11.14 -3.85 5.05
C GLY A 264 10.68 -2.71 5.97
N SER A 265 11.56 -1.78 6.36
CA SER A 265 11.20 -0.59 7.13
C SER A 265 10.39 0.42 6.32
N ALA A 266 10.65 0.53 5.02
CA ALA A 266 10.00 1.49 4.12
C ALA A 266 8.47 1.34 4.07
N SER A 267 7.92 0.11 4.09
CA SER A 267 6.48 -0.13 4.13
C SER A 267 5.83 0.11 5.50
N LYS A 268 6.63 0.37 6.55
CA LYS A 268 6.19 0.48 7.94
C LYS A 268 6.18 1.93 8.45
N ILE A 269 6.93 2.83 7.81
CA ILE A 269 7.01 4.26 8.14
C ILE A 269 6.02 5.10 7.33
N THR A 270 5.86 6.37 7.72
CA THR A 270 5.15 7.38 6.90
C THR A 270 6.05 8.55 6.53
N HIS A 271 7.08 8.86 7.32
CA HIS A 271 7.95 10.01 7.10
C HIS A 271 9.43 9.66 7.29
N ILE A 272 10.30 10.38 6.59
CA ILE A 272 11.75 10.36 6.77
C ILE A 272 12.22 11.79 7.00
N ASN A 273 13.01 12.01 8.05
CA ASN A 273 13.83 13.22 8.16
C ASN A 273 15.23 12.87 7.66
N TYR A 274 15.66 13.51 6.56
CA TYR A 274 17.03 13.43 6.09
C TYR A 274 17.88 14.41 6.90
N ALA A 275 18.92 13.92 7.56
CA ALA A 275 19.64 14.62 8.62
C ALA A 275 21.16 14.64 8.35
N PHE A 276 21.86 15.77 8.32
CA PHE A 276 21.38 17.13 8.55
C PHE A 276 21.93 18.08 7.49
N GLY A 277 21.08 19.02 7.07
CA GLY A 277 21.57 20.26 6.46
C GLY A 277 22.16 21.15 7.54
N ASN A 278 23.19 21.91 7.20
CA ASN A 278 23.85 22.82 8.12
C ASN A 278 23.12 24.18 8.16
N VAL A 279 23.11 24.85 9.31
CA VAL A 279 22.70 26.25 9.42
C VAL A 279 23.95 27.10 9.60
N LYS A 280 24.34 27.82 8.54
CA LYS A 280 25.57 28.61 8.48
C LYS A 280 25.26 30.02 8.02
N ASP A 281 25.84 31.01 8.70
CA ASP A 281 25.65 32.44 8.41
C ASP A 281 24.15 32.85 8.32
N GLY A 282 23.31 32.22 9.15
CA GLY A 282 21.86 32.42 9.18
C GLY A 282 21.11 31.85 7.97
N LYS A 283 21.67 30.84 7.28
CA LYS A 283 21.10 30.20 6.09
C LYS A 283 21.18 28.68 6.17
N CYS A 284 20.25 28.01 5.52
CA CYS A 284 20.33 26.57 5.25
C CYS A 284 21.37 26.26 4.16
N VAL A 285 22.17 25.21 4.36
CA VAL A 285 23.25 24.78 3.46
C VAL A 285 23.32 23.24 3.40
N VAL A 286 23.60 22.69 2.20
CA VAL A 286 24.02 21.28 2.05
C VAL A 286 25.53 21.22 2.31
N ASP A 287 25.96 20.56 3.39
CA ASP A 287 27.37 20.61 3.84
C ASP A 287 28.20 19.49 3.20
N ASP A 288 27.78 18.22 3.33
CA ASP A 288 28.39 17.10 2.59
C ASP A 288 27.67 16.87 1.25
N THR A 289 28.05 17.66 0.25
CA THR A 289 27.52 17.53 -1.12
C THR A 289 27.82 16.16 -1.74
N TYR A 290 28.89 15.48 -1.29
CA TYR A 290 29.25 14.18 -1.81
C TYR A 290 28.25 13.11 -1.37
N ALA A 291 27.97 13.00 -0.06
CA ALA A 291 26.92 12.11 0.42
C ALA A 291 25.53 12.51 -0.11
N ALA A 292 25.21 13.82 -0.11
CA ALA A 292 23.92 14.33 -0.51
C ALA A 292 23.56 14.01 -1.96
N TYR A 293 24.41 14.38 -2.93
CA TYR A 293 24.03 14.32 -4.35
C TYR A 293 25.11 13.91 -5.37
N ASP A 294 26.40 13.82 -5.02
CA ASP A 294 27.45 13.42 -6.00
C ASP A 294 27.82 11.94 -5.94
N LYS A 295 27.75 11.29 -4.77
CA LYS A 295 28.19 9.90 -4.55
C LYS A 295 27.43 8.93 -5.45
N ALA A 296 28.15 8.25 -6.32
CA ALA A 296 27.61 7.16 -7.11
C ALA A 296 27.28 5.92 -6.26
N TYR A 297 26.17 5.28 -6.64
CA TYR A 297 25.68 4.01 -6.14
C TYR A 297 25.78 2.92 -7.22
N THR A 298 26.26 1.74 -6.83
CA THR A 298 26.20 0.54 -7.68
C THR A 298 24.79 -0.08 -7.65
N ALA A 299 24.49 -0.98 -8.59
CA ALA A 299 23.20 -1.67 -8.67
C ALA A 299 22.86 -2.46 -7.39
N ASP A 300 23.85 -3.03 -6.70
CA ASP A 300 23.67 -3.70 -5.41
C ASP A 300 23.43 -2.71 -4.25
N GLN A 301 23.90 -1.47 -4.34
CA GLN A 301 23.68 -0.43 -3.33
C GLN A 301 22.43 0.44 -3.56
N SER A 302 21.92 0.54 -4.80
CA SER A 302 20.79 1.44 -5.14
C SER A 302 19.40 0.90 -4.82
N VAL A 303 18.43 1.78 -4.58
CA VAL A 303 17.04 1.43 -4.28
C VAL A 303 16.32 0.84 -5.51
N SER A 304 16.58 1.37 -6.70
CA SER A 304 16.06 0.88 -7.97
C SER A 304 16.64 -0.48 -8.38
N GLY A 305 17.87 -0.79 -7.95
CA GLY A 305 18.64 -1.92 -8.46
C GLY A 305 19.39 -1.63 -9.76
N ALA A 306 19.38 -0.39 -10.26
CA ALA A 306 20.22 0.09 -11.35
C ALA A 306 21.44 0.86 -10.79
N ALA A 307 22.60 0.77 -11.44
CA ALA A 307 23.76 1.57 -11.04
C ALA A 307 23.59 3.02 -11.55
N ASP A 308 24.05 3.99 -10.76
CA ASP A 308 24.12 5.39 -11.20
C ASP A 308 25.09 5.52 -12.40
N THR A 309 24.73 6.35 -13.38
CA THR A 309 25.61 6.72 -14.50
C THR A 309 26.46 7.96 -14.16
N TRP A 310 27.51 8.18 -14.94
CA TRP A 310 28.42 9.32 -14.75
C TRP A 310 27.78 10.66 -15.17
N ASP A 311 26.84 10.62 -16.11
CA ASP A 311 26.19 11.75 -16.76
C ASP A 311 24.81 12.12 -16.18
N GLN A 312 24.22 11.30 -15.29
CA GLN A 312 22.94 11.65 -14.67
C GLN A 312 23.05 12.89 -13.76
N PRO A 313 22.00 13.76 -13.72
CA PRO A 313 22.06 15.05 -13.03
C PRO A 313 21.94 14.99 -11.50
N LEU A 314 21.60 13.83 -10.92
CA LEU A 314 21.50 13.62 -9.48
C LEU A 314 21.98 12.22 -9.11
N ARG A 315 22.86 12.10 -8.12
CA ARG A 315 23.25 10.85 -7.45
C ARG A 315 23.06 11.00 -5.94
N GLY A 316 23.88 10.34 -5.13
CA GLY A 316 23.89 10.49 -3.68
C GLY A 316 22.59 10.08 -3.01
N ASN A 317 22.45 10.43 -1.73
CA ASN A 317 21.27 10.15 -0.94
C ASN A 317 19.99 10.75 -1.54
N PHE A 318 20.07 11.91 -2.20
CA PHE A 318 18.90 12.55 -2.82
C PHE A 318 18.34 11.73 -3.98
N ASN A 319 19.18 11.16 -4.86
CA ASN A 319 18.69 10.25 -5.90
C ASN A 319 18.11 8.97 -5.28
N GLN A 320 18.75 8.43 -4.25
CA GLN A 320 18.27 7.23 -3.58
C GLN A 320 16.95 7.45 -2.81
N LEU A 321 16.70 8.65 -2.30
CA LEU A 321 15.40 9.07 -1.74
C LEU A 321 14.34 9.28 -2.83
N ARG A 322 14.69 9.83 -4.01
CA ARG A 322 13.80 9.87 -5.18
C ARG A 322 13.36 8.46 -5.59
N GLU A 323 14.31 7.54 -5.73
CA GLU A 323 14.01 6.13 -6.04
C GLU A 323 13.14 5.47 -4.96
N LEU A 324 13.37 5.80 -3.68
CA LEU A 324 12.53 5.33 -2.57
C LEU A 324 11.10 5.87 -2.70
N LYS A 325 10.90 7.17 -2.98
CA LYS A 325 9.57 7.75 -3.19
C LYS A 325 8.87 7.16 -4.42
N ALA A 326 9.60 6.86 -5.50
CA ALA A 326 9.03 6.17 -6.65
C ALA A 326 8.53 4.75 -6.30
N LYS A 327 9.23 4.06 -5.39
CA LYS A 327 8.85 2.72 -4.90
C LYS A 327 7.84 2.75 -3.74
N TYR A 328 7.76 3.85 -2.99
CA TYR A 328 6.90 4.05 -1.82
C TYR A 328 6.32 5.48 -1.80
N PRO A 329 5.41 5.85 -2.73
CA PRO A 329 4.93 7.23 -2.88
C PRO A 329 4.07 7.73 -1.70
N ASN A 330 3.72 6.84 -0.77
CA ASN A 330 3.12 7.17 0.51
C ASN A 330 4.11 7.75 1.55
N ILE A 331 5.44 7.63 1.33
CA ILE A 331 6.46 8.17 2.23
C ILE A 331 6.68 9.66 1.90
N LYS A 332 6.71 10.48 2.95
CA LYS A 332 7.06 11.90 2.90
C LYS A 332 8.48 12.11 3.40
N VAL A 333 9.27 12.91 2.70
CA VAL A 333 10.68 13.18 3.06
C VAL A 333 10.83 14.65 3.41
N LEU A 334 11.30 14.96 4.62
CA LEU A 334 11.64 16.31 5.03
C LEU A 334 13.16 16.43 5.12
N TYR A 335 13.69 17.60 4.76
CA TYR A 335 15.09 17.92 5.04
C TYR A 335 15.18 18.55 6.44
N SER A 336 15.86 17.87 7.36
CA SER A 336 16.13 18.39 8.71
C SER A 336 17.41 19.22 8.72
N PHE A 337 17.32 20.45 9.25
CA PHE A 337 18.44 21.37 9.39
C PHE A 337 18.79 21.58 10.86
N GLY A 338 20.09 21.50 11.19
CA GLY A 338 20.59 21.68 12.55
C GLY A 338 21.07 20.37 13.19
N GLY A 339 20.44 19.99 14.29
CA GLY A 339 20.94 18.99 15.23
C GLY A 339 22.11 19.52 16.05
N TRP A 340 22.63 18.67 16.94
CA TRP A 340 23.62 19.02 17.96
C TRP A 340 24.81 19.85 17.47
N THR A 341 25.40 19.49 16.32
CA THR A 341 26.60 20.14 15.79
C THR A 341 26.31 21.40 14.96
N TYR A 342 25.21 21.43 14.19
CA TYR A 342 24.91 22.54 13.28
C TYR A 342 23.91 23.56 13.82
N SER A 343 23.50 23.43 15.09
CA SER A 343 22.62 24.40 15.74
C SER A 343 23.25 25.79 15.99
N GLY A 344 24.57 25.92 15.87
CA GLY A 344 25.30 27.17 16.17
C GLY A 344 24.94 28.37 15.27
N GLY A 345 24.37 28.15 14.07
CA GLY A 345 23.95 29.23 13.18
C GLY A 345 22.51 29.75 13.38
N PHE A 346 21.73 29.14 14.28
CA PHE A 346 20.33 29.55 14.46
C PHE A 346 20.16 30.93 15.10
N ALA A 347 21.14 31.42 15.87
CA ALA A 347 21.08 32.79 16.40
C ALA A 347 21.07 33.83 15.27
N GLN A 348 21.89 33.64 14.23
CA GLN A 348 21.90 34.46 13.02
C GLN A 348 20.61 34.26 12.19
N ALA A 349 20.09 33.03 12.12
CA ALA A 349 18.82 32.75 11.45
C ALA A 349 17.64 33.46 12.13
N ALA A 350 17.60 33.48 13.47
CA ALA A 350 16.59 34.16 14.27
C ALA A 350 16.67 35.68 14.17
N ALA A 351 17.85 36.24 13.87
CA ALA A 351 18.02 37.66 13.59
C ALA A 351 17.40 38.11 12.24
N ASN A 352 17.24 37.19 11.26
CA ASN A 352 16.48 37.46 10.04
C ASN A 352 15.69 36.21 9.57
N PRO A 353 14.55 35.90 10.22
CA PRO A 353 13.76 34.70 9.96
C PRO A 353 13.29 34.54 8.51
N ALA A 354 12.97 35.65 7.84
CA ALA A 354 12.48 35.63 6.46
C ALA A 354 13.60 35.27 5.47
N ALA A 355 14.79 35.84 5.64
CA ALA A 355 15.95 35.48 4.80
C ALA A 355 16.42 34.05 5.06
N PHE A 356 16.37 33.57 6.30
CA PHE A 356 16.61 32.17 6.64
C PHE A 356 15.62 31.26 5.90
N ALA A 357 14.32 31.49 6.06
CA ALA A 357 13.27 30.67 5.43
C ALA A 357 13.41 30.60 3.91
N ALA A 358 13.65 31.74 3.25
CA ALA A 358 13.89 31.79 1.81
C ALA A 358 15.13 31.00 1.38
N SER A 359 16.22 31.03 2.18
CA SER A 359 17.42 30.22 1.91
C SER A 359 17.16 28.72 2.00
N CYS A 360 16.35 28.29 2.96
CA CYS A 360 16.00 26.88 3.14
C CYS A 360 15.10 26.36 2.04
N LYS A 361 14.14 27.18 1.59
CA LYS A 361 13.31 26.83 0.44
C LYS A 361 14.12 26.76 -0.85
N ALA A 362 15.07 27.65 -1.06
CA ALA A 362 15.98 27.59 -2.21
C ALA A 362 16.84 26.31 -2.24
N VAL A 363 17.22 25.76 -1.07
CA VAL A 363 17.89 24.45 -0.97
C VAL A 363 16.92 23.30 -1.25
N ILE A 364 15.69 23.36 -0.73
CA ILE A 364 14.68 22.30 -0.90
C ILE A 364 14.14 22.23 -2.33
N GLU A 365 13.93 23.37 -2.99
CA GLU A 365 13.38 23.50 -4.35
C GLU A 365 14.46 23.60 -5.44
N ASP A 366 15.72 23.21 -5.17
CA ASP A 366 16.77 23.15 -6.22
C ASP A 366 16.28 22.28 -7.39
N PRO A 367 16.32 22.75 -8.65
CA PRO A 367 15.78 22.01 -9.80
C PRO A 367 16.33 20.60 -10.01
N ARG A 368 17.50 20.26 -9.41
CA ARG A 368 18.07 18.91 -9.46
C ARG A 368 17.31 17.90 -8.61
N TRP A 369 16.59 18.33 -7.57
CA TRP A 369 15.92 17.47 -6.58
C TRP A 369 14.60 18.02 -6.00
N ALA A 370 13.97 19.00 -6.64
CA ALA A 370 12.70 19.62 -6.19
C ALA A 370 11.51 18.64 -6.00
N ASP A 371 11.62 17.40 -6.49
CA ASP A 371 10.65 16.31 -6.29
C ASP A 371 10.93 15.44 -5.05
N VAL A 372 12.12 15.57 -4.45
CA VAL A 372 12.56 14.73 -3.32
C VAL A 372 11.89 15.13 -2.02
N PHE A 373 11.85 16.42 -1.68
CA PHE A 373 11.42 16.89 -0.36
C PHE A 373 9.96 17.37 -0.35
N ASP A 374 9.19 16.88 0.62
CA ASP A 374 7.80 17.26 0.91
C ASP A 374 7.71 18.30 2.05
N GLY A 375 8.84 18.73 2.62
CA GLY A 375 8.87 19.68 3.73
C GLY A 375 10.24 19.93 4.33
N ILE A 376 10.24 20.71 5.41
CA ILE A 376 11.40 21.08 6.21
C ILE A 376 11.19 20.71 7.67
N ASP A 377 12.25 20.21 8.30
CA ASP A 377 12.34 20.01 9.75
C ASP A 377 13.44 20.92 10.32
N ILE A 378 13.18 21.53 11.47
CA ILE A 378 14.15 22.37 12.18
C ILE A 378 14.53 21.71 13.50
N ASP A 379 15.81 21.34 13.63
CA ASP A 379 16.36 20.74 14.84
C ASP A 379 17.30 21.75 15.50
N TRP A 380 16.73 22.71 16.23
CA TRP A 380 17.50 23.74 16.94
C TRP A 380 17.74 23.28 18.37
N GLU A 381 19.01 22.98 18.67
CA GLU A 381 19.48 22.51 19.98
C GLU A 381 20.35 23.57 20.71
N TYR A 382 19.79 24.50 21.49
CA TYR A 382 18.37 24.72 21.79
C TYR A 382 18.03 26.22 21.78
N PRO A 383 16.82 26.63 21.35
CA PRO A 383 16.43 28.04 21.34
C PRO A 383 16.39 28.62 22.75
N ASN A 384 17.06 29.77 22.92
CA ASN A 384 17.18 30.53 24.16
C ASN A 384 17.73 29.71 25.36
N ALA A 385 18.52 28.67 25.10
CA ALA A 385 19.12 27.79 26.09
C ALA A 385 20.46 27.21 25.60
N CYS A 386 21.14 26.41 26.45
CA CYS A 386 22.41 25.76 26.10
C CYS A 386 22.21 24.35 25.53
N GLY A 387 22.67 24.15 24.30
CA GLY A 387 23.04 22.86 23.71
C GLY A 387 24.57 22.72 23.71
N LEU A 388 25.16 22.39 22.55
CA LEU A 388 26.62 22.48 22.34
C LEU A 388 27.14 23.91 22.52
N THR A 389 26.34 24.89 22.10
CA THR A 389 26.52 26.32 22.37
C THR A 389 25.27 26.88 23.05
N CYS A 390 25.41 27.97 23.81
CA CYS A 390 24.28 28.69 24.38
C CYS A 390 23.69 29.70 23.39
N ASP A 391 22.39 29.60 23.15
CA ASP A 391 21.63 30.65 22.47
C ASP A 391 21.01 31.63 23.47
N THR A 392 20.95 32.91 23.08
CA THR A 392 20.30 33.98 23.83
C THR A 392 19.37 34.82 22.96
N SER A 393 18.79 34.23 21.91
CA SER A 393 17.92 34.93 20.95
C SER A 393 16.56 35.34 21.55
N GLY A 394 16.25 34.91 22.77
CA GLY A 394 15.01 35.22 23.48
C GLY A 394 13.88 34.26 23.18
N ALA A 395 12.95 34.10 24.13
CA ALA A 395 11.90 33.06 24.06
C ALA A 395 11.00 33.11 22.81
N ALA A 396 10.83 34.29 22.20
CA ALA A 396 10.03 34.47 20.99
C ALA A 396 10.76 34.07 19.68
N ALA A 397 12.09 33.91 19.71
CA ALA A 397 12.89 33.66 18.50
C ALA A 397 12.44 32.42 17.73
N PHE A 398 12.27 31.29 18.43
CA PHE A 398 11.80 30.04 17.84
C PHE A 398 10.45 30.19 17.13
N LYS A 399 9.49 30.87 17.76
CA LYS A 399 8.18 31.17 17.17
C LYS A 399 8.26 32.04 15.93
N ASN A 400 9.09 33.08 15.96
CA ASN A 400 9.28 33.97 14.82
C ASN A 400 9.91 33.22 13.64
N LEU A 401 10.86 32.32 13.92
CA LEU A 401 11.51 31.45 12.94
C LEU A 401 10.54 30.42 12.33
N MET A 402 9.72 29.75 13.15
CA MET A 402 8.65 28.86 12.66
C MET A 402 7.59 29.62 11.84
N GLY A 403 7.22 30.83 12.26
CA GLY A 403 6.25 31.68 11.55
C GLY A 403 6.74 32.11 10.18
N ALA A 404 8.01 32.51 10.05
CA ALA A 404 8.62 32.84 8.77
C ALA A 404 8.71 31.62 7.84
N LEU A 405 9.10 30.46 8.36
CA LEU A 405 9.10 29.21 7.60
C LEU A 405 7.69 28.86 7.08
N ARG A 406 6.66 28.90 7.94
CA ARG A 406 5.29 28.64 7.47
C ARG A 406 4.81 29.66 6.44
N SER A 407 5.23 30.93 6.55
CA SER A 407 4.89 31.95 5.56
C SER A 407 5.54 31.70 4.19
N GLU A 408 6.79 31.21 4.17
CA GLU A 408 7.56 30.98 2.95
C GLU A 408 7.19 29.65 2.27
N PHE A 409 7.05 28.58 3.06
CA PHE A 409 6.68 27.24 2.58
C PHE A 409 5.16 27.10 2.34
N GLY A 410 4.33 27.91 2.99
CA GLY A 410 2.87 27.87 2.80
C GLY A 410 2.22 26.60 3.34
N PRO A 411 0.99 26.27 2.89
CA PRO A 411 0.19 25.16 3.44
C PRO A 411 0.48 23.79 2.79
N ASN A 412 1.17 23.74 1.65
CA ASN A 412 1.36 22.51 0.88
C ASN A 412 2.59 21.69 1.31
N TYR A 413 3.53 22.34 1.99
CA TYR A 413 4.73 21.72 2.54
C TYR A 413 4.54 21.41 4.03
N LEU A 414 5.17 20.33 4.48
CA LEU A 414 5.32 20.06 5.90
C LEU A 414 6.36 21.00 6.51
N VAL A 415 6.07 21.55 7.68
CA VAL A 415 7.02 22.32 8.50
C VAL A 415 6.99 21.73 9.90
N THR A 416 8.08 21.07 10.31
CA THR A 416 8.19 20.41 11.61
C THR A 416 9.40 20.94 12.37
N ALA A 417 9.50 20.56 13.65
CA ALA A 417 10.73 20.79 14.39
C ALA A 417 10.99 19.66 15.39
N ALA A 418 12.25 19.25 15.51
CA ALA A 418 12.73 18.52 16.66
C ALA A 418 12.96 19.49 17.82
N ILE A 419 12.49 19.10 19.01
CA ILE A 419 12.53 19.94 20.21
C ILE A 419 12.96 19.14 21.43
N THR A 420 13.58 19.85 22.37
CA THR A 420 13.97 19.32 23.68
C THR A 420 12.80 18.69 24.43
N ALA A 421 13.10 17.64 25.19
CA ALA A 421 12.17 17.00 26.12
C ALA A 421 12.43 17.36 27.59
N ASP A 422 13.22 18.39 27.89
CA ASP A 422 13.46 18.85 29.26
C ASP A 422 12.19 19.45 29.90
N GLY A 423 11.42 18.58 30.57
CA GLY A 423 10.19 18.93 31.30
C GLY A 423 10.42 19.56 32.67
N SER A 424 11.67 19.74 33.11
CA SER A 424 11.99 20.25 34.44
C SER A 424 11.50 21.69 34.67
N SER A 425 11.43 22.12 35.93
CA SER A 425 10.94 23.46 36.28
C SER A 425 11.98 24.51 35.93
N GLY A 426 11.70 25.38 34.94
CA GLY A 426 12.69 26.29 34.37
C GLY A 426 13.62 25.64 33.36
N GLY A 427 13.34 24.40 32.94
CA GLY A 427 14.09 23.67 31.92
C GLY A 427 13.93 24.22 30.50
N LYS A 428 14.56 23.58 29.52
CA LYS A 428 14.60 24.06 28.12
C LYS A 428 13.22 24.18 27.45
N ILE A 429 12.21 23.41 27.88
CA ILE A 429 10.82 23.62 27.43
C ILE A 429 10.23 24.96 27.92
N ASP A 430 10.70 25.49 29.06
CA ASP A 430 10.31 26.82 29.55
C ASP A 430 11.05 27.98 28.85
N ALA A 431 12.20 27.72 28.23
CA ALA A 431 13.05 28.76 27.65
C ALA A 431 12.50 29.41 26.37
N ALA A 432 11.60 28.75 25.62
CA ALA A 432 11.07 29.22 24.34
C ALA A 432 9.54 29.06 24.20
N ASP A 433 8.93 29.89 23.34
CA ASP A 433 7.48 29.91 23.08
C ASP A 433 7.03 28.77 22.14
N TYR A 434 7.26 27.51 22.54
CA TYR A 434 6.78 26.33 21.82
C TYR A 434 5.26 26.29 21.68
N GLY A 435 4.54 26.84 22.66
CA GLY A 435 3.09 26.99 22.64
C GLY A 435 2.62 27.86 21.48
N GLY A 436 3.11 29.10 21.42
CA GLY A 436 2.81 30.04 20.34
C GLY A 436 3.39 29.62 18.99
N ALA A 437 4.54 28.94 18.96
CA ALA A 437 5.11 28.38 17.74
C ALA A 437 4.28 27.19 17.17
N SER A 438 3.54 26.47 18.02
CA SER A 438 2.79 25.26 17.60
C SER A 438 1.70 25.50 16.56
N GLN A 439 1.30 26.75 16.32
CA GLN A 439 0.36 27.08 15.25
C GLN A 439 1.00 27.00 13.86
N TYR A 440 2.32 27.16 13.75
CA TYR A 440 3.05 27.23 12.48
C TYR A 440 3.61 25.88 12.03
N VAL A 441 3.95 24.98 12.97
CA VAL A 441 4.40 23.61 12.65
C VAL A 441 3.23 22.64 12.45
N ASP A 442 3.41 21.60 11.66
CA ASP A 442 2.46 20.48 11.58
C ASP A 442 2.50 19.64 12.87
N TRP A 443 3.70 19.30 13.33
CA TRP A 443 3.98 18.65 14.61
C TRP A 443 5.41 18.95 15.11
N TYR A 444 5.67 18.56 16.35
CA TYR A 444 7.00 18.51 16.97
C TYR A 444 7.46 17.06 17.16
N ASN A 445 8.74 16.82 16.86
CA ASN A 445 9.47 15.61 17.20
C ASN A 445 10.08 15.83 18.60
N VAL A 446 9.39 15.41 19.66
CA VAL A 446 9.85 15.65 21.04
C VAL A 446 10.92 14.63 21.41
N MET A 447 12.17 15.05 21.57
CA MET A 447 13.34 14.18 21.79
C MET A 447 13.35 13.55 23.19
N THR A 448 12.40 12.64 23.45
CA THR A 448 12.19 11.93 24.73
C THR A 448 13.19 10.79 24.95
N TYR A 449 14.45 11.08 24.69
CA TYR A 449 15.62 10.25 24.91
C TYR A 449 16.78 11.16 25.38
N ASP A 450 17.90 10.55 25.72
CA ASP A 450 19.12 11.25 26.16
C ASP A 450 19.01 12.08 27.43
N TYR A 451 18.02 11.78 28.26
CA TYR A 451 17.88 12.34 29.61
C TYR A 451 19.09 12.02 30.50
N PHE A 452 19.67 10.83 30.36
CA PHE A 452 20.81 10.38 31.16
C PHE A 452 21.82 9.61 30.29
N GLY A 453 23.10 9.80 30.55
CA GLY A 453 24.18 9.17 29.78
C GLY A 453 25.56 9.50 30.34
N ALA A 454 26.60 8.90 29.73
CA ALA A 454 27.97 9.06 30.18
C ALA A 454 28.58 10.46 29.99
N PHE A 455 27.82 11.42 29.45
CA PHE A 455 28.10 12.86 29.62
C PHE A 455 28.14 13.26 31.12
N ASN A 456 27.45 12.50 31.99
CA ASN A 456 27.77 12.42 33.41
C ASN A 456 28.54 11.12 33.68
N ALA A 457 29.87 11.17 33.54
CA ALA A 457 30.74 9.99 33.49
C ALA A 457 30.76 9.15 34.77
N GLN A 458 30.50 9.76 35.93
CA GLN A 458 30.47 9.09 37.24
C GLN A 458 29.08 8.52 37.60
N GLY A 459 28.09 8.69 36.73
CA GLY A 459 26.70 8.33 37.00
C GLY A 459 26.00 9.34 37.94
N PRO A 460 24.87 8.97 38.55
CA PRO A 460 24.31 7.61 38.61
C PRO A 460 23.85 7.06 37.26
N THR A 461 23.93 5.74 37.08
CA THR A 461 23.35 5.02 35.96
C THR A 461 21.83 5.19 35.96
N ALA A 462 21.25 5.61 34.84
CA ALA A 462 19.82 5.84 34.73
C ALA A 462 19.32 5.58 33.30
N PRO A 463 18.03 5.21 33.11
CA PRO A 463 17.51 4.89 31.79
C PRO A 463 17.46 6.14 30.91
N HIS A 464 18.09 6.13 29.73
CA HIS A 464 18.23 7.36 28.92
C HIS A 464 16.93 7.86 28.29
N SER A 465 15.90 7.02 28.18
CA SER A 465 14.61 7.34 27.54
C SER A 465 13.39 6.97 28.40
N PRO A 466 13.35 7.25 29.71
CA PRO A 466 12.28 6.75 30.57
C PRO A 466 10.92 7.32 30.14
N LEU A 467 9.89 6.48 30.14
CA LEU A 467 8.52 6.87 29.80
C LEU A 467 7.87 7.67 30.93
N THR A 468 8.24 7.40 32.18
CA THR A 468 7.67 8.02 33.38
C THR A 468 8.75 8.25 34.44
N SER A 469 8.48 9.14 35.40
CA SER A 469 9.29 9.26 36.61
C SER A 469 9.35 7.95 37.42
N TYR A 470 10.37 7.81 38.27
CA TYR A 470 10.55 6.67 39.18
C TYR A 470 11.31 7.09 40.45
N ALA A 471 11.17 6.32 41.53
CA ALA A 471 11.88 6.57 42.78
C ALA A 471 13.41 6.44 42.57
N GLY A 472 14.15 7.50 42.86
CA GLY A 472 15.60 7.56 42.61
C GLY A 472 15.99 8.04 41.21
N ILE A 473 15.06 8.58 40.39
CA ILE A 473 15.42 9.26 39.15
C ILE A 473 16.38 10.44 39.45
N PRO A 474 17.50 10.60 38.74
CA PRO A 474 18.52 11.61 39.11
C PRO A 474 18.06 13.06 38.94
N GLN A 475 17.09 13.30 38.05
CA GLN A 475 16.52 14.62 37.79
C GLN A 475 15.00 14.50 37.57
N ALA A 476 14.22 15.36 38.24
CA ALA A 476 12.77 15.41 38.06
C ALA A 476 12.39 16.13 36.74
N GLY A 477 11.34 15.68 36.07
CA GLY A 477 10.96 16.17 34.74
C GLY A 477 11.83 15.65 33.58
N PHE A 478 12.77 14.74 33.86
CA PHE A 478 13.60 14.06 32.86
C PHE A 478 12.99 12.70 32.47
N ASP A 479 11.73 12.74 32.06
CA ASP A 479 11.02 11.60 31.50
C ASP A 479 9.95 12.04 30.48
N SER A 480 9.56 11.09 29.63
CA SER A 480 8.68 11.33 28.50
C SER A 480 7.29 11.85 28.89
N ALA A 481 6.75 11.42 30.03
CA ALA A 481 5.41 11.80 30.46
C ALA A 481 5.39 13.25 30.93
N ASP A 482 6.35 13.65 31.75
CA ASP A 482 6.49 15.03 32.24
C ASP A 482 6.76 16.01 31.09
N ALA A 483 7.64 15.65 30.14
CA ALA A 483 7.93 16.46 28.95
C ALA A 483 6.69 16.72 28.08
N ILE A 484 5.93 15.67 27.77
CA ILE A 484 4.68 15.75 27.00
C ILE A 484 3.61 16.53 27.77
N ALA A 485 3.49 16.33 29.09
CA ALA A 485 2.56 17.08 29.93
C ALA A 485 2.89 18.58 29.96
N LYS A 486 4.17 18.94 30.05
CA LYS A 486 4.68 20.32 30.03
C LYS A 486 4.35 21.05 28.72
N LEU A 487 4.52 20.38 27.57
CA LEU A 487 4.16 20.94 26.26
C LEU A 487 2.64 21.12 26.12
N LYS A 488 1.84 20.15 26.60
CA LYS A 488 0.38 20.27 26.68
C LYS A 488 -0.05 21.44 27.57
N SER A 489 0.58 21.65 28.73
CA SER A 489 0.25 22.78 29.62
C SER A 489 0.66 24.15 29.03
N LYS A 490 1.58 24.18 28.06
CA LYS A 490 1.90 25.37 27.25
C LYS A 490 0.96 25.57 26.05
N GLY A 491 -0.10 24.76 25.93
CA GLY A 491 -1.11 24.88 24.88
C GLY A 491 -0.82 24.10 23.59
N VAL A 492 0.25 23.29 23.55
CA VAL A 492 0.51 22.43 22.38
C VAL A 492 -0.48 21.27 22.36
N ALA A 493 -1.29 21.18 21.30
CA ALA A 493 -2.27 20.11 21.15
C ALA A 493 -1.61 18.73 21.06
N SER A 494 -2.12 17.73 21.78
CA SER A 494 -1.56 16.36 21.82
C SER A 494 -1.24 15.78 20.43
N LYS A 495 -2.13 16.00 19.45
CA LYS A 495 -1.97 15.51 18.07
C LYS A 495 -0.80 16.13 17.30
N LYS A 496 -0.20 17.22 17.80
CA LYS A 496 1.01 17.85 17.26
C LYS A 496 2.30 17.42 18.00
N LEU A 497 2.24 16.45 18.89
CA LEU A 497 3.40 15.92 19.60
C LEU A 497 3.67 14.48 19.15
N LEU A 498 4.90 14.19 18.72
CA LEU A 498 5.38 12.83 18.49
C LEU A 498 6.30 12.40 19.64
N LEU A 499 6.17 11.16 20.09
CA LEU A 499 7.07 10.56 21.07
C LEU A 499 8.37 10.11 20.39
N GLY A 500 9.53 10.47 20.94
CA GLY A 500 10.85 10.08 20.43
C GLY A 500 11.35 8.76 21.02
N ILE A 501 11.94 7.92 20.17
CA ILE A 501 12.56 6.63 20.53
C ILE A 501 14.02 6.60 20.07
N GLY A 502 14.94 6.19 20.95
CA GLY A 502 16.32 5.94 20.59
C GLY A 502 16.51 4.51 20.08
N PHE A 503 17.06 4.34 18.87
CA PHE A 503 17.48 3.04 18.29
C PHE A 503 18.91 2.66 18.68
N TYR A 504 19.35 3.19 19.81
CA TYR A 504 20.66 3.06 20.43
C TYR A 504 20.44 3.05 21.94
N GLY A 505 21.48 2.67 22.69
CA GLY A 505 21.53 2.85 24.12
C GLY A 505 22.57 3.86 24.55
N ARG A 506 22.41 4.36 25.78
CA ARG A 506 23.49 5.04 26.51
C ARG A 506 24.00 4.18 27.66
N GLY A 507 25.30 4.24 27.91
CA GLY A 507 25.94 3.31 28.85
C GLY A 507 27.21 3.78 29.53
N TRP A 508 27.49 3.14 30.67
CA TRP A 508 28.60 3.42 31.58
C TRP A 508 29.41 2.14 31.84
N THR A 509 30.67 2.30 32.24
CA THR A 509 31.53 1.21 32.71
C THR A 509 32.08 1.48 34.11
N GLY A 510 32.52 0.43 34.80
CA GLY A 510 32.95 0.50 36.20
C GLY A 510 31.79 0.73 37.15
N VAL A 511 30.63 0.15 36.85
CA VAL A 511 29.41 0.44 37.60
C VAL A 511 29.33 -0.34 38.91
N THR A 512 28.79 0.28 39.96
CA THR A 512 28.75 -0.32 41.30
C THR A 512 27.55 -1.23 41.58
N GLN A 513 26.53 -1.23 40.72
CA GLN A 513 25.33 -2.06 40.85
C GLN A 513 24.63 -2.30 39.50
N ALA A 514 23.85 -3.39 39.42
CA ALA A 514 23.09 -3.75 38.23
C ALA A 514 21.79 -2.93 38.06
N ALA A 515 21.15 -2.54 39.17
CA ALA A 515 19.97 -1.69 39.14
C ALA A 515 20.34 -0.21 38.86
N PRO A 516 19.44 0.61 38.28
CA PRO A 516 19.64 2.06 38.18
C PRO A 516 20.00 2.71 39.53
N GLY A 517 20.77 3.79 39.49
CA GLY A 517 21.26 4.53 40.66
C GLY A 517 22.73 4.29 41.02
N GLY A 518 23.42 3.39 40.32
CA GLY A 518 24.82 3.07 40.61
C GLY A 518 25.80 4.13 40.12
N SER A 519 26.87 4.38 40.88
CA SER A 519 28.01 5.15 40.37
C SER A 519 28.78 4.39 39.29
N ALA A 520 29.56 5.10 38.48
CA ALA A 520 30.37 4.59 37.39
C ALA A 520 31.79 5.20 37.39
N THR A 521 32.70 4.65 36.58
CA THR A 521 34.04 5.22 36.37
C THR A 521 34.20 5.95 35.03
N GLY A 522 33.29 5.74 34.08
CA GLY A 522 33.31 6.40 32.78
C GLY A 522 32.28 5.86 31.80
N ALA A 523 32.38 6.29 30.54
CA ALA A 523 31.55 5.82 29.44
C ALA A 523 31.84 4.35 29.08
N ALA A 524 30.80 3.58 28.74
CA ALA A 524 30.97 2.23 28.21
C ALA A 524 31.61 2.26 26.81
N PRO A 525 32.44 1.28 26.42
CA PRO A 525 32.93 1.18 25.04
C PRO A 525 31.77 1.00 24.07
N GLY A 526 31.72 1.82 23.01
CA GLY A 526 30.74 1.75 21.93
C GLY A 526 31.41 1.83 20.56
N THR A 527 30.75 1.31 19.53
CA THR A 527 31.32 1.12 18.19
C THR A 527 31.73 2.42 17.49
N TYR A 528 30.95 3.50 17.67
CA TYR A 528 31.22 4.80 17.04
C TYR A 528 31.54 5.92 18.04
N GLU A 529 31.02 5.84 19.26
CA GLU A 529 31.21 6.83 20.32
C GLU A 529 31.23 6.13 21.69
N ALA A 530 32.09 6.57 22.60
CA ALA A 530 32.09 6.02 23.96
C ALA A 530 30.82 6.44 24.71
N GLY A 531 30.08 5.47 25.22
CA GLY A 531 28.83 5.66 25.96
C GLY A 531 27.57 5.66 25.10
N ILE A 532 27.69 5.38 23.79
CA ILE A 532 26.57 5.17 22.86
C ILE A 532 26.82 3.88 22.06
N GLU A 533 25.81 3.02 21.91
CA GLU A 533 25.90 1.83 21.06
C GLU A 533 24.55 1.51 20.42
N ASP A 534 24.59 1.02 19.18
CA ASP A 534 23.39 0.71 18.38
C ASP A 534 22.58 -0.45 19.00
N TYR A 535 21.25 -0.39 18.93
CA TYR A 535 20.38 -1.47 19.42
C TYR A 535 20.74 -2.83 18.79
N LYS A 536 21.03 -2.85 17.49
CA LYS A 536 21.43 -4.05 16.74
C LYS A 536 22.66 -4.77 17.31
N VAL A 537 23.52 -4.04 18.02
CA VAL A 537 24.70 -4.57 18.73
C VAL A 537 24.30 -4.95 20.16
N LEU A 538 23.72 -4.02 20.91
CA LEU A 538 23.35 -4.20 22.33
C LEU A 538 22.44 -5.41 22.56
N LYS A 539 21.48 -5.69 21.66
CA LYS A 539 20.56 -6.82 21.81
C LYS A 539 21.25 -8.19 21.91
N THR A 540 22.50 -8.29 21.47
CA THR A 540 23.32 -9.50 21.52
C THR A 540 24.51 -9.36 22.47
N SER A 541 25.21 -8.21 22.46
CA SER A 541 26.41 -8.00 23.28
C SER A 541 26.11 -7.73 24.76
N CYS A 542 24.96 -7.11 25.05
CA CYS A 542 24.52 -6.76 26.40
C CYS A 542 22.98 -6.86 26.51
N PRO A 543 22.39 -8.06 26.46
CA PRO A 543 20.93 -8.23 26.47
C PRO A 543 20.28 -7.68 27.74
N ALA A 544 19.05 -7.17 27.62
CA ALA A 544 18.32 -6.53 28.71
C ALA A 544 18.14 -7.48 29.90
N THR A 545 18.58 -7.03 31.08
CA THR A 545 18.48 -7.74 32.36
C THR A 545 17.30 -7.27 33.20
N GLY A 546 16.68 -6.14 32.84
CA GLY A 546 15.48 -5.64 33.51
C GLY A 546 14.84 -4.47 32.76
N THR A 547 13.70 -4.01 33.29
CA THR A 547 13.01 -2.79 32.84
C THR A 547 12.66 -1.92 34.03
N ILE A 548 12.66 -0.61 33.84
CA ILE A 548 12.16 0.38 34.80
C ILE A 548 11.56 1.54 34.00
N ALA A 549 10.52 2.18 34.52
CA ALA A 549 9.92 3.38 33.90
C ALA A 549 9.62 3.21 32.39
N GLY A 550 9.18 2.02 31.97
CA GLY A 550 8.87 1.72 30.56
C GLY A 550 10.07 1.65 29.61
N THR A 551 11.31 1.53 30.11
CA THR A 551 12.55 1.41 29.31
C THR A 551 13.41 0.25 29.83
N ALA A 552 14.22 -0.36 28.95
CA ALA A 552 15.06 -1.49 29.33
C ALA A 552 16.41 -1.02 29.88
N TYR A 553 17.01 -1.85 30.71
CA TYR A 553 18.41 -1.74 31.10
C TYR A 553 19.08 -3.13 31.10
N ALA A 554 20.38 -3.11 30.90
CA ALA A 554 21.24 -4.28 30.84
C ALA A 554 22.48 -4.07 31.70
N TYR A 555 22.82 -5.06 32.52
CA TYR A 555 24.09 -5.14 33.23
C TYR A 555 24.88 -6.35 32.72
N CYS A 556 26.02 -6.09 32.08
CA CYS A 556 26.84 -7.11 31.41
C CYS A 556 28.31 -6.94 31.78
N GLY A 557 28.81 -7.84 32.62
CA GLY A 557 30.17 -7.74 33.17
C GLY A 557 30.33 -6.46 34.01
N ASN A 558 31.11 -5.51 33.49
CA ASN A 558 31.38 -4.21 34.14
C ASN A 558 30.59 -3.04 33.54
N ASN A 559 29.76 -3.31 32.51
CA ASN A 559 29.04 -2.29 31.76
C ASN A 559 27.56 -2.27 32.14
N TRP A 560 26.98 -1.07 32.11
CA TRP A 560 25.55 -0.82 32.26
C TRP A 560 25.04 -0.05 31.04
N TRP A 561 23.94 -0.50 30.46
CA TRP A 561 23.30 0.16 29.32
C TRP A 561 21.81 0.34 29.56
N SER A 562 21.24 1.41 29.02
CA SER A 562 19.80 1.51 28.82
C SER A 562 19.50 1.84 27.38
N TYR A 563 18.47 1.19 26.84
CA TYR A 563 18.03 1.29 25.46
C TYR A 563 16.56 0.85 25.34
N ASP A 564 15.95 1.12 24.18
CA ASP A 564 14.61 0.61 23.85
C ASP A 564 14.66 -0.76 23.14
N THR A 565 13.64 -1.56 23.41
CA THR A 565 13.43 -2.91 22.87
C THR A 565 12.04 -2.98 22.22
N PRO A 566 11.72 -3.99 21.40
CA PRO A 566 10.38 -4.16 20.85
C PRO A 566 9.26 -4.15 21.92
N ALA A 567 9.54 -4.73 23.10
CA ALA A 567 8.61 -4.75 24.22
C ALA A 567 8.40 -3.37 24.88
N THR A 568 9.48 -2.60 25.10
CA THR A 568 9.34 -1.24 25.68
C THR A 568 8.73 -0.27 24.68
N ILE A 569 9.08 -0.38 23.39
CA ILE A 569 8.43 0.36 22.31
C ILE A 569 6.93 0.06 22.27
N ALA A 570 6.49 -1.20 22.33
CA ALA A 570 5.07 -1.52 22.34
C ALA A 570 4.31 -0.86 23.52
N GLY A 571 4.92 -0.82 24.71
CA GLY A 571 4.40 -0.07 25.86
C GLY A 571 4.34 1.44 25.61
N LYS A 572 5.43 2.04 25.09
CA LYS A 572 5.52 3.47 24.74
C LYS A 572 4.52 3.87 23.66
N MET A 573 4.30 3.05 22.63
CA MET A 573 3.31 3.31 21.58
C MET A 573 1.87 3.20 22.11
N THR A 574 1.60 2.23 22.99
CA THR A 574 0.30 2.13 23.69
C THR A 574 0.04 3.39 24.52
N TRP A 575 1.03 3.87 25.26
CA TRP A 575 0.94 5.12 26.00
C TRP A 575 0.74 6.33 25.07
N ALA A 576 1.46 6.42 23.96
CA ALA A 576 1.31 7.49 22.97
C ALA A 576 -0.10 7.54 22.37
N LYS A 577 -0.71 6.38 22.06
CA LYS A 577 -2.11 6.29 21.62
C LYS A 577 -3.07 6.80 22.72
N ASN A 578 -2.91 6.33 23.96
CA ASN A 578 -3.73 6.76 25.11
C ASN A 578 -3.59 8.26 25.42
N GLN A 579 -2.42 8.85 25.16
CA GLN A 579 -2.15 10.28 25.33
C GLN A 579 -2.66 11.16 24.18
N GLY A 580 -3.27 10.56 23.15
CA GLY A 580 -3.77 11.26 21.97
C GLY A 580 -2.65 11.88 21.10
N LEU A 581 -1.45 11.32 21.13
CA LEU A 581 -0.29 11.87 20.41
C LEU A 581 -0.44 11.74 18.89
N GLY A 582 0.28 12.56 18.13
CA GLY A 582 0.30 12.52 16.66
C GLY A 582 0.91 11.22 16.11
N GLY A 583 1.74 10.56 16.91
CA GLY A 583 2.47 9.34 16.54
C GLY A 583 3.79 9.25 17.29
N ALA A 584 4.81 8.71 16.64
CA ALA A 584 6.16 8.62 17.16
C ALA A 584 7.21 8.85 16.06
N PHE A 585 8.42 9.16 16.50
CA PHE A 585 9.60 9.19 15.66
C PHE A 585 10.79 8.51 16.34
N PHE A 586 11.87 8.28 15.59
CA PHE A 586 13.07 7.65 16.12
C PHE A 586 14.37 8.18 15.53
N TRP A 587 15.41 8.18 16.37
CA TRP A 587 16.80 8.42 16.02
C TRP A 587 17.60 7.11 16.23
N GLU A 588 18.21 6.49 15.22
CA GLU A 588 18.11 6.72 13.78
C GLU A 588 18.13 5.37 13.04
N PHE A 589 17.80 5.34 11.75
CA PHE A 589 17.58 4.10 10.99
C PHE A 589 18.72 3.08 11.10
N SER A 590 19.98 3.50 11.13
CA SER A 590 21.11 2.56 11.13
C SER A 590 21.27 1.79 12.45
N GLY A 591 20.69 2.27 13.55
CA GLY A 591 20.73 1.60 14.86
C GLY A 591 19.87 0.34 14.97
N ASP A 592 18.85 0.19 14.10
CA ASP A 592 18.00 -1.01 14.06
C ASP A 592 18.74 -2.19 13.40
N THR A 593 18.21 -3.38 13.68
CA THR A 593 18.56 -4.64 13.04
C THR A 593 18.31 -4.63 11.53
N ALA A 594 19.00 -5.52 10.82
CA ALA A 594 18.79 -5.72 9.37
C ALA A 594 17.35 -6.13 8.99
N GLY A 595 16.51 -6.56 9.95
CA GLY A 595 15.09 -6.88 9.75
C GLY A 595 14.11 -5.77 10.16
N GLY A 596 14.59 -4.60 10.58
CA GLY A 596 13.75 -3.46 10.97
C GLY A 596 12.85 -3.77 12.17
N GLU A 597 13.38 -4.45 13.19
CA GLU A 597 12.64 -4.95 14.36
C GLU A 597 12.05 -3.83 15.22
N LEU A 598 12.81 -2.76 15.49
CA LEU A 598 12.31 -1.61 16.25
C LEU A 598 11.31 -0.79 15.42
N VAL A 599 11.56 -0.59 14.12
CA VAL A 599 10.57 0.01 13.20
C VAL A 599 9.27 -0.81 13.19
N SER A 600 9.37 -2.14 13.21
CA SER A 600 8.21 -3.04 13.27
C SER A 600 7.44 -2.90 14.57
N ALA A 601 8.12 -2.71 15.70
CA ALA A 601 7.48 -2.45 16.99
C ALA A 601 6.75 -1.10 17.02
N ILE A 602 7.35 -0.03 16.46
CA ILE A 602 6.68 1.27 16.32
C ILE A 602 5.43 1.15 15.43
N ASN A 603 5.57 0.51 14.27
CA ASN A 603 4.46 0.32 13.34
C ASN A 603 3.29 -0.44 13.97
N SER A 604 3.54 -1.65 14.47
CA SER A 604 2.51 -2.49 15.11
C SER A 604 1.91 -1.83 16.36
N GLY A 605 2.69 -1.02 17.08
CA GLY A 605 2.23 -0.28 18.25
C GLY A 605 1.34 0.92 17.92
N LEU A 606 1.50 1.54 16.75
CA LEU A 606 0.75 2.73 16.33
C LEU A 606 -0.38 2.48 15.32
N SER A 607 -0.42 1.30 14.70
CA SER A 607 -1.58 0.77 13.97
C SER A 607 -2.82 0.59 14.84
#